data_AF-A0A7R9MV37-F1
#
_entry.id   AF-A0A7R9MV37-F1
#
_cell.length_a   1.000
_cell.length_b   1.000
_cell.length_c   1.000
_cell.angle_alpha   90.00
_cell.angle_beta   90.00
_cell.angle_gamma   90.00
#
_symmetry.space_group_name_H-M   'P 1'
#
loop_
_entity.id
_entity.type
_entity.pdbx_description
1 polymer ?
#
loop_
_entity_poly.entity_id
_entity_poly.type
_entity_poly.pdbx_seq_one_letter_code
_entity_poly.pdbx_strand_id
1 'polypeptide(L)' 'MVDISGKPVSVRIACAVGRVWVGAPVCQLIRDNAVKKGNVLTVAQIA' A
#
# COMPACT_ATOMS: atom_id res chain seq x y z
N MET A 1 2.60 5.58 23.67
CA MET A 1 1.20 5.10 23.56
C MET A 1 0.36 5.94 24.52
N VAL A 2 -0.80 6.46 24.11
CA VAL A 2 -1.62 7.38 24.93
C VAL A 2 -2.84 6.63 25.47
N ASP A 3 -3.19 6.84 26.75
CA ASP A 3 -4.39 6.26 27.35
C ASP A 3 -5.67 6.85 26.72
N ILE A 4 -6.57 5.97 26.31
CA ILE A 4 -7.85 6.29 25.67
C ILE A 4 -9.03 5.60 26.36
N SER A 5 -8.83 4.99 27.53
CA SER A 5 -9.81 4.13 28.21
C SER A 5 -11.14 4.83 28.52
N GLY A 6 -11.13 6.16 28.69
CA GLY A 6 -12.35 6.96 28.93
C GLY A 6 -13.12 7.41 27.68
N LYS A 7 -12.68 7.06 26.47
CA LYS A 7 -13.35 7.49 25.23
C LYS A 7 -14.51 6.54 24.87
N PRO A 8 -15.69 7.04 24.49
CA PRO A 8 -16.82 6.20 24.11
C PRO A 8 -16.57 5.44 22.80
N VAL A 9 -17.10 4.22 22.72
CA VAL A 9 -17.02 3.37 21.52
C VAL A 9 -17.85 3.99 20.40
N SER A 10 -17.27 4.05 19.20
CA SER A 10 -17.86 4.62 17.99
C SER A 10 -17.32 3.89 16.77
N VAL A 11 -18.10 3.85 15.68
CA VAL A 11 -17.60 3.36 14.39
C VAL A 11 -16.67 4.41 13.80
N ARG A 12 -15.43 4.03 13.48
CA ARG A 12 -14.41 4.93 12.93
C ARG A 12 -13.86 4.32 11.65
N ILE A 13 -13.83 5.13 10.59
CA ILE A 13 -13.28 4.76 9.28
C ILE A 13 -12.25 5.81 8.90
N ALA A 14 -11.12 5.37 8.35
CA ALA A 14 -10.11 6.24 7.78
C ALA A 14 -9.67 5.67 6.42
N CYS A 15 -9.35 6.55 5.48
CA CYS A 15 -8.80 6.21 4.18
C CYS A 15 -7.51 7.00 3.98
N ALA A 16 -6.47 6.34 3.47
CA ALA A 16 -5.17 6.95 3.18
C ALA A 16 -4.72 6.56 1.78
N VAL A 17 -3.90 7.41 1.16
CA VAL A 17 -3.35 7.20 -0.19
C VAL A 17 -1.85 7.47 -0.16
N GLY A 18 -1.08 6.62 -0.84
CA GLY A 18 0.35 6.80 -1.09
C GLY A 18 0.67 6.69 -2.58
N ARG A 19 1.79 7.28 -3.00
CA ARG A 19 2.30 7.17 -4.38
C ARG A 19 3.81 6.91 -4.36
N VAL A 20 4.26 6.10 -5.31
CA VAL A 20 5.68 5.83 -5.55
C VAL A 20 5.99 6.16 -7.00
N TRP A 21 6.97 7.05 -7.21
CA TRP A 21 7.43 7.41 -8.54
C TRP A 21 8.58 6.50 -8.95
N VAL A 22 8.47 5.92 -10.14
CA VAL A 22 9.52 5.07 -10.73
C VAL A 22 9.76 5.50 -12.17
N GLY A 23 10.92 5.15 -12.73
CA GLY A 23 11.23 5.44 -14.13
C GLY A 23 10.32 4.71 -15.10
N ALA A 24 10.15 5.26 -16.31
CA ALA A 24 9.34 4.66 -17.37
C ALA A 24 9.65 3.17 -17.67
N PRO A 25 10.92 2.71 -17.67
CA PRO A 25 11.23 1.30 -17.88
C PRO A 25 10.66 0.39 -16.79
N VAL A 26 10.66 0.85 -15.53
CA VAL A 26 10.14 0.09 -14.40
C VAL A 26 8.62 0.02 -14.46
N CYS A 27 7.94 1.13 -14.79
CA CYS A 27 6.49 1.13 -15.04
C CYS A 27 6.10 0.09 -16.09
N GLN A 28 6.88 -0.03 -17.17
CA GLN A 28 6.61 -0.99 -18.24
C GLN A 28 6.81 -2.43 -17.77
N LEU A 29 7.92 -2.72 -17.07
CA LEU A 29 8.16 -4.05 -16.50
C LEU A 29 7.09 -4.49 -15.51
N ILE A 30 6.56 -3.56 -14.69
CA ILE A 30 5.45 -3.84 -13.77
C ILE A 30 4.18 -4.18 -14.54
N ARG A 31 3.87 -3.41 -15.58
CA ARG A 31 2.69 -3.63 -16.43
C ARG A 31 2.75 -4.97 -17.16
N ASP A 32 3.92 -5.32 -17.68
CA ASP A 32 4.14 -6.55 -18.45
C ASP A 32 4.38 -7.77 -17.53
N ASN A 33 4.32 -7.57 -16.21
CA ASN A 33 4.61 -8.57 -15.18
C ASN A 33 5.98 -9.26 -15.39
N ALA A 34 6.95 -8.51 -15.92
CA ALA A 34 8.28 -8.98 -16.29
C ALA A 34 9.36 -8.61 -15.25
N VAL A 35 8.93 -8.20 -14.05
CA VAL A 35 9.86 -7.89 -12.95
C VAL A 35 10.48 -9.19 -12.44
N LYS A 36 11.81 -9.24 -12.31
CA LYS A 36 12.56 -10.43 -11.84
C LYS A 36 12.12 -10.95 -10.47
N LYS A 37 11.53 -10.09 -9.63
CA LYS A 37 11.01 -10.42 -8.29
C LYS A 37 9.61 -11.04 -8.33
N GLY A 38 9.02 -11.25 -9.51
CA GLY A 38 7.65 -11.71 -9.69
C GLY A 38 6.62 -10.57 -9.68
N ASN A 39 5.37 -10.90 -9.37
CA ASN A 39 4.26 -9.95 -9.39
C ASN A 39 4.34 -8.97 -8.20
N VAL A 40 4.85 -7.77 -8.46
CA VAL A 40 5.07 -6.76 -7.42
C VAL A 40 3.79 -6.14 -6.85
N LEU A 41 2.69 -6.10 -7.62
CA LEU A 41 1.44 -5.51 -7.15
C LEU A 41 0.73 -6.43 -6.15
N THR A 42 0.71 -7.74 -6.44
CA THR A 42 0.14 -8.72 -5.51
C THR A 42 0.95 -8.77 -4.22
N VAL A 43 2.27 -8.73 -4.29
CA VAL A 43 3.12 -8.68 -3.09
C VAL A 43 2.86 -7.41 -2.28
N ALA A 44 2.72 -6.25 -2.94
CA ALA A 44 2.45 -4.97 -2.26
C ALA A 44 1.06 -4.87 -1.61
N GLN A 45 0.09 -5.69 -2.04
CA GLN A 45 -1.24 -5.75 -1.41
C GLN A 45 -1.25 -6.57 -0.11
N ILE A 46 -0.29 -7.50 0.05
CA ILE A 46 -0.20 -8.40 1.20
C ILE A 46 0.78 -7.88 2.26
N ALA A 47 1.80 -7.13 1.85
CA ALA A 47 2.81 -6.53 2.72
C ALA A 47 2.23 -5.48 3.69
#